data_AF-A0A1G5BHG1-F1
#
_entry.id   AF-A0A1G5BHG1-F1
#
_cell.length_a   1.000
_cell.length_b   1.000
_cell.length_c   1.000
_cell.angle_alpha   90.00
_cell.angle_beta   90.00
_cell.angle_gamma   90.00
#
_symmetry.space_group_name_H-M   'P 1'
#
loop_
_entity.id
_entity.type
_entity.pdbx_description
1 polymer ?
#
loop_
_entity_poly.entity_id
_entity_poly.type
_entity_poly.pdbx_seq_one_letter_code
_entity_poly.pdbx_strand_id
1 'polypeptide(L)'
;MINRAKISGTICVLMGITMLTGCGLADKIPGNDTAEEPAAQVETAADVDGDTAADIGEEPEGTPVISFESGGPGFKSGNDADEPAEETSDVYDYETVYAPILSEIKEVLTSGYDYEKDYAYISTGLMERCMYPEDDVLPEVIGYTYMDINGDDIPELLIGENDGYEYDDTQYVSYIYSGFTIIDDEPVLFLEGWARNRYHWMGDGYFFNTGSGGAMNTIFGQGHLPPGGDSIEWDDFYFSEEDMAIGGMAFFHNNTGSCDPGESERLNMSEHKFLRILNSYKCEPVSWTFFEGASGPSPVLDGTALSDKELKTIEKKLNHVGYYGFLRSTYSDPRYIDWSEVFYVGAGFEQGPASKDIVDAYLKAAGYDELMTDLTIVFGDSVKWYVKATTGYDYSEMKKPLDWVYLKEYDLYCYEHGDTNQSQVSVVSGVVNGDEYTVTYKNERGELYCVTFVEEDDMYRFISNLPESIAHGGSDIDQSTLTDGMLIPDSDSRYLTEDDLKGFTAEELRIARNEIYARYGRKFNDSKLQEHFNSMDWYFPTTEPGDFDENILNDYEIKNLDLIAKYEKKVQ
;
A
#
# COMPACT_ATOMS: atom_id res chain seq x y z
N MET A 1 -21.38 44.70 -52.23
CA MET A 1 -19.97 44.78 -51.82
C MET A 1 -19.61 43.37 -51.35
N ILE A 2 -18.94 42.59 -52.20
CA ILE A 2 -17.52 42.19 -52.07
C ILE A 2 -17.36 41.22 -50.86
N ASN A 3 -17.40 39.89 -51.08
CA ASN A 3 -16.27 38.97 -51.40
C ASN A 3 -15.30 38.79 -50.20
N ARG A 4 -14.77 37.61 -49.80
CA ARG A 4 -14.80 36.16 -50.17
C ARG A 4 -14.43 35.40 -48.87
N ALA A 5 -14.96 34.23 -48.48
CA ALA A 5 -14.86 32.87 -49.05
C ALA A 5 -13.43 32.29 -49.14
N LYS A 6 -13.26 31.04 -48.63
CA LYS A 6 -12.16 30.03 -48.80
C LYS A 6 -11.05 29.96 -47.72
N ILE A 7 -10.43 28.80 -47.40
CA ILE A 7 -10.77 27.34 -47.41
C ILE A 7 -9.55 26.55 -46.82
N SER A 8 -9.79 25.39 -46.21
CA SER A 8 -8.83 24.25 -45.99
C SER A 8 -7.59 24.45 -45.09
N GLY A 9 -7.21 23.38 -44.37
CA GLY A 9 -5.85 23.32 -43.82
C GLY A 9 -5.44 22.17 -42.88
N THR A 10 -6.13 21.03 -42.78
CA THR A 10 -5.60 19.89 -42.00
C THR A 10 -4.26 19.43 -42.59
N ILE A 11 -3.18 19.48 -41.80
CA ILE A 11 -1.87 18.93 -42.18
C ILE A 11 -1.57 17.76 -41.25
N CYS A 12 -1.88 16.55 -41.72
CA CYS A 12 -1.23 15.34 -41.21
C CYS A 12 0.14 15.23 -41.87
N VAL A 13 1.22 15.15 -41.09
CA VAL A 13 2.55 14.80 -41.60
C VAL A 13 2.73 13.29 -41.49
N LEU A 14 2.52 12.57 -42.60
CA LEU A 14 3.10 11.24 -42.74
C LEU A 14 4.61 11.39 -43.02
N MET A 15 5.45 10.78 -42.19
CA MET A 15 6.79 10.35 -42.61
C MET A 15 6.78 8.85 -42.89
N GLY A 16 6.65 8.51 -44.18
CA GLY A 16 7.02 7.18 -44.67
C GLY A 16 8.43 7.23 -45.25
N ILE A 17 9.36 6.46 -44.68
CA ILE A 17 10.66 6.20 -45.31
C ILE A 17 10.62 4.81 -45.94
N THR A 18 10.55 4.79 -47.28
CA THR A 18 10.64 3.57 -48.08
C THR A 18 12.05 2.99 -48.09
N MET A 19 12.18 1.70 -47.78
CA MET A 19 13.36 0.90 -48.11
C MET A 19 13.59 0.82 -49.63
N LEU A 20 14.86 0.73 -50.06
CA LEU A 20 15.23 0.06 -51.33
C LEU A 20 16.69 -0.47 -51.30
N THR A 21 16.81 -1.70 -50.83
CA THR A 21 17.76 -2.79 -51.20
C THR A 21 19.00 -2.55 -52.08
N GLY A 22 20.11 -3.19 -51.71
CA GLY A 22 21.22 -3.55 -52.61
C GLY A 22 22.15 -4.66 -52.05
N CYS A 23 22.05 -5.87 -52.62
CA CYS A 23 22.79 -7.13 -52.33
C CYS A 23 24.30 -7.01 -52.01
N GLY A 24 24.99 -7.94 -51.32
CA GLY A 24 24.64 -9.25 -50.76
C GLY A 24 25.81 -10.26 -50.89
N LEU A 25 25.92 -11.25 -49.99
CA LEU A 25 26.24 -12.69 -50.22
C LEU A 25 26.78 -13.42 -48.96
N ALA A 26 26.08 -14.53 -48.60
CA ALA A 26 26.56 -15.88 -48.18
C ALA A 26 27.81 -16.03 -47.27
N ASP A 27 27.80 -16.83 -46.19
CA ASP A 27 27.58 -18.29 -46.24
C ASP A 27 27.12 -18.97 -44.91
N LYS A 28 26.17 -19.90 -45.04
CA LYS A 28 25.97 -21.26 -44.45
C LYS A 28 26.60 -21.64 -43.06
N ILE A 29 25.80 -22.00 -42.03
CA ILE A 29 25.22 -23.35 -41.67
C ILE A 29 26.23 -24.30 -40.96
N PRO A 30 25.88 -25.13 -39.93
CA PRO A 30 24.66 -25.27 -39.10
C PRO A 30 24.92 -24.77 -37.64
N GLY A 31 24.45 -25.32 -36.49
CA GLY A 31 23.67 -26.53 -36.17
C GLY A 31 23.24 -26.64 -34.67
N ASN A 32 22.89 -27.84 -34.20
CA ASN A 32 22.21 -28.13 -32.92
C ASN A 32 22.66 -29.48 -32.27
N ASP A 33 22.17 -29.73 -31.04
CA ASP A 33 21.81 -31.03 -30.41
C ASP A 33 22.75 -31.81 -29.46
N THR A 34 22.20 -32.08 -28.25
CA THR A 34 22.33 -33.30 -27.38
C THR A 34 23.68 -33.64 -26.71
N ALA A 35 23.77 -34.37 -25.57
CA ALA A 35 22.87 -34.70 -24.43
C ALA A 35 23.68 -35.46 -23.33
N GLU A 36 23.02 -35.97 -22.29
CA GLU A 36 23.40 -37.08 -21.38
C GLU A 36 24.35 -36.84 -20.17
N GLU A 37 23.74 -36.98 -18.98
CA GLU A 37 24.28 -37.58 -17.74
C GLU A 37 24.15 -39.13 -17.79
N PRO A 38 24.55 -39.97 -16.78
CA PRO A 38 25.41 -39.75 -15.60
C PRO A 38 26.42 -40.92 -15.32
N ALA A 39 27.03 -40.92 -14.12
CA ALA A 39 27.15 -42.07 -13.17
C ALA A 39 28.53 -42.65 -12.74
N ALA A 40 28.55 -43.02 -11.44
CA ALA A 40 29.27 -44.13 -10.77
C ALA A 40 30.72 -44.00 -10.23
N GLN A 41 30.76 -43.86 -8.89
CA GLN A 41 31.71 -44.34 -7.84
C GLN A 41 32.83 -45.35 -8.17
N VAL A 42 33.97 -45.25 -7.44
CA VAL A 42 34.71 -46.37 -6.80
C VAL A 42 35.35 -45.95 -5.45
N GLU A 43 35.44 -46.93 -4.55
CA GLU A 43 35.68 -47.01 -3.09
C GLU A 43 37.08 -46.68 -2.48
N THR A 44 37.11 -46.74 -1.12
CA THR A 44 38.11 -47.29 -0.16
C THR A 44 38.75 -46.32 0.86
N ALA A 45 39.02 -46.65 2.14
CA ALA A 45 38.55 -47.71 3.07
C ALA A 45 39.09 -47.44 4.51
N ALA A 46 38.61 -48.19 5.52
CA ALA A 46 39.21 -48.44 6.87
C ALA A 46 39.24 -47.29 7.91
N ASP A 47 39.12 -47.51 9.24
CA ASP A 47 38.79 -48.71 10.06
C ASP A 47 38.47 -48.34 11.54
N VAL A 48 38.11 -49.36 12.36
CA VAL A 48 38.26 -49.51 13.84
C VAL A 48 37.00 -49.39 14.75
N ASP A 49 36.37 -50.55 14.98
CA ASP A 49 35.98 -51.21 16.25
C ASP A 49 35.38 -50.46 17.46
N GLY A 50 34.35 -51.08 18.07
CA GLY A 50 33.78 -50.67 19.38
C GLY A 50 32.60 -51.51 19.91
N ASP A 51 32.72 -52.84 19.95
CA ASP A 51 31.69 -53.82 20.36
C ASP A 51 31.19 -53.69 21.82
N THR A 52 29.87 -53.81 22.08
CA THR A 52 29.26 -54.88 22.93
C THR A 52 27.74 -54.69 23.19
N ALA A 53 27.03 -55.82 23.31
CA ALA A 53 25.57 -55.92 23.45
C ALA A 53 25.07 -56.06 24.90
N ALA A 54 23.78 -55.79 25.14
CA ALA A 54 22.81 -56.84 25.51
C ALA A 54 21.38 -56.29 25.80
N ASP A 55 20.39 -57.01 25.25
CA ASP A 55 18.94 -56.88 25.44
C ASP A 55 18.45 -57.42 26.82
N ILE A 56 17.47 -56.76 27.46
CA ILE A 56 16.25 -57.37 28.04
C ILE A 56 15.23 -56.33 28.57
N GLY A 57 14.06 -56.25 27.92
CA GLY A 57 12.73 -56.49 28.54
C GLY A 57 11.98 -55.46 29.40
N GLU A 58 10.65 -55.43 29.17
CA GLU A 58 9.53 -54.99 30.03
C GLU A 58 9.13 -53.49 30.13
N GLU A 59 8.06 -53.17 29.39
CA GLU A 59 6.99 -52.21 29.75
C GLU A 59 5.91 -52.90 30.62
N PRO A 60 4.94 -52.21 31.28
CA PRO A 60 4.51 -50.81 31.10
C PRO A 60 4.28 -50.02 32.43
N GLU A 61 3.57 -48.88 32.28
CA GLU A 61 2.92 -48.00 33.29
C GLU A 61 3.67 -46.71 33.69
N GLY A 62 3.00 -45.56 33.49
CA GLY A 62 3.43 -44.27 34.00
C GLY A 62 3.16 -43.09 33.06
N THR A 63 1.89 -42.77 32.77
CA THR A 63 1.54 -41.51 32.08
C THR A 63 2.00 -40.31 32.94
N PRO A 64 2.88 -39.41 32.45
CA PRO A 64 3.24 -38.22 33.19
C PRO A 64 2.10 -37.21 33.07
N VAL A 65 1.30 -37.07 34.12
CA VAL A 65 0.36 -35.95 34.25
C VAL A 65 1.18 -34.69 34.52
N ILE A 66 1.48 -33.92 33.48
CA ILE A 66 2.08 -32.60 33.63
C ILE A 66 0.97 -31.63 34.03
N SER A 67 0.86 -31.35 35.32
CA SER A 67 -0.04 -30.32 35.83
C SER A 67 0.65 -28.96 35.75
N PHE A 68 0.19 -28.10 34.83
CA PHE A 68 0.52 -26.68 34.86
C PHE A 68 -0.45 -25.94 35.79
N GLU A 69 0.08 -25.10 36.67
CA GLU A 69 -0.73 -24.24 37.52
C GLU A 69 -1.36 -23.13 36.68
N SER A 70 -2.62 -22.78 36.98
CA SER A 70 -3.41 -21.81 36.23
C SER A 70 -2.92 -20.38 36.46
N GLY A 71 -1.95 -19.94 35.66
CA GLY A 71 -1.67 -18.54 35.33
C GLY A 71 -1.79 -18.37 33.82
N GLY A 72 -2.47 -17.32 33.35
CA GLY A 72 -2.65 -17.09 31.92
C GLY A 72 -1.31 -16.91 31.20
N PRO A 73 -1.19 -17.36 29.93
CA PRO A 73 0.06 -17.22 29.17
C PRO A 73 0.38 -15.74 28.99
N GLY A 74 1.50 -15.29 29.54
CA GLY A 74 1.89 -13.89 29.51
C GLY A 74 2.27 -13.44 28.10
N PHE A 75 1.62 -12.39 27.62
CA PHE A 75 2.04 -11.63 26.44
C PHE A 75 3.44 -11.06 26.70
N LYS A 76 4.46 -11.64 26.04
CA LYS A 76 5.84 -11.15 26.13
C LYS A 76 6.03 -9.96 25.20
N SER A 77 5.83 -8.76 25.75
CA SER A 77 6.38 -7.54 25.15
C SER A 77 7.89 -7.71 24.98
N GLY A 78 8.35 -7.79 23.74
CA GLY A 78 9.75 -7.95 23.36
C GLY A 78 10.53 -6.64 23.40
N ASN A 79 10.63 -6.00 24.56
CA ASN A 79 11.47 -4.82 24.80
C ASN A 79 12.72 -5.20 25.62
N ASP A 80 13.68 -5.89 24.98
CA ASP A 80 15.06 -5.99 25.48
C ASP A 80 15.99 -5.18 24.55
N ALA A 81 15.94 -3.86 24.72
CA ALA A 81 16.97 -2.92 24.27
C ALA A 81 17.24 -1.95 25.43
N ASP A 82 18.51 -1.68 25.73
CA ASP A 82 18.93 -0.84 26.86
C ASP A 82 18.15 0.48 26.90
N GLU A 83 17.59 0.84 28.07
CA GLU A 83 16.92 2.13 28.29
C GLU A 83 17.87 3.30 27.94
N PRO A 84 17.59 4.11 26.91
CA PRO A 84 18.05 5.49 26.92
C PRO A 84 17.22 6.24 27.97
N ALA A 85 17.84 7.18 28.68
CA ALA A 85 17.15 7.99 29.67
C ALA A 85 15.97 8.75 29.04
N GLU A 86 14.92 9.02 29.83
CA GLU A 86 13.84 9.94 29.47
C GLU A 86 14.39 11.35 29.21
N GLU A 87 14.82 11.62 27.97
CA GLU A 87 14.79 12.98 27.43
C GLU A 87 13.39 13.22 26.90
N THR A 88 12.65 14.09 27.59
CA THR A 88 11.41 14.66 27.08
C THR A 88 11.76 15.58 25.91
N SER A 89 11.83 15.04 24.69
CA SER A 89 11.82 15.88 23.50
C SER A 89 10.42 16.48 23.36
N ASP A 90 10.37 17.82 23.46
CA ASP A 90 9.20 18.58 23.03
C ASP A 90 9.12 18.43 21.50
N VAL A 91 8.37 17.44 21.01
CA VAL A 91 8.16 17.23 19.58
C VAL A 91 7.52 18.49 19.00
N TYR A 92 8.20 19.10 18.05
CA TYR A 92 7.80 20.36 17.45
C TYR A 92 6.53 20.17 16.62
N ASP A 93 5.48 20.98 16.88
CA ASP A 93 4.18 20.88 16.22
C ASP A 93 4.18 21.63 14.87
N TYR A 94 4.93 21.06 13.91
CA TYR A 94 5.03 21.59 12.55
C TYR A 94 3.68 21.58 11.82
N GLU A 95 2.79 20.64 12.13
CA GLU A 95 1.49 20.51 11.46
C GLU A 95 0.56 21.68 11.80
N THR A 96 0.53 22.16 13.06
CA THR A 96 -0.18 23.39 13.42
C THR A 96 0.38 24.61 12.71
N VAL A 97 1.70 24.71 12.51
CA VAL A 97 2.35 25.82 11.78
C VAL A 97 1.99 25.80 10.29
N TYR A 98 1.92 24.61 9.68
CA TYR A 98 1.58 24.45 8.26
C TYR A 98 0.08 24.39 7.95
N ALA A 99 -0.80 24.14 8.92
CA ALA A 99 -2.25 24.02 8.71
C ALA A 99 -2.92 25.19 7.93
N PRO A 100 -2.50 26.46 8.09
CA PRO A 100 -3.01 27.57 7.26
C PRO A 100 -2.70 27.42 5.77
N ILE A 101 -1.53 26.87 5.43
CA ILE A 101 -1.07 26.61 4.05
C ILE A 101 -1.99 25.60 3.39
N LEU A 102 -2.14 24.42 4.02
CA LEU A 102 -2.99 23.34 3.53
C LEU A 102 -4.45 23.77 3.39
N SER A 103 -4.93 24.61 4.33
CA SER A 103 -6.29 25.16 4.29
C SER A 103 -6.50 26.10 3.09
N GLU A 104 -5.56 27.01 2.81
CA GLU A 104 -5.66 27.92 1.66
C GLU A 104 -5.54 27.18 0.33
N ILE A 105 -4.61 26.22 0.23
CA ILE A 105 -4.46 25.35 -0.95
C ILE A 105 -5.75 24.57 -1.20
N LYS A 106 -6.31 23.91 -0.18
CA LYS A 106 -7.58 23.17 -0.30
C LYS A 106 -8.74 24.07 -0.74
N GLU A 107 -8.81 25.32 -0.27
CA GLU A 107 -9.82 26.29 -0.73
C GLU A 107 -9.67 26.55 -2.25
N VAL A 108 -8.46 26.77 -2.74
CA VAL A 108 -8.19 27.01 -4.17
C VAL A 108 -8.45 25.79 -5.04
N LEU A 109 -8.02 24.60 -4.62
CA LEU A 109 -8.22 23.36 -5.38
C LEU A 109 -9.72 23.00 -5.50
N THR A 110 -10.53 23.35 -4.51
CA THR A 110 -11.97 23.04 -4.49
C THR A 110 -12.86 24.15 -5.08
N SER A 111 -12.47 25.42 -4.93
CA SER A 111 -13.28 26.58 -5.36
C SER A 111 -12.79 27.22 -6.67
N GLY A 112 -11.59 26.87 -7.12
CA GLY A 112 -10.88 27.56 -8.19
C GLY A 112 -10.08 28.77 -7.69
N TYR A 113 -9.11 29.20 -8.49
CA TYR A 113 -8.27 30.38 -8.21
C TYR A 113 -9.02 31.69 -8.54
N ASP A 114 -9.06 32.63 -7.60
CA ASP A 114 -9.69 33.96 -7.75
C ASP A 114 -8.62 35.07 -7.91
N TYR A 115 -8.57 35.68 -9.08
CA TYR A 115 -7.62 36.76 -9.41
C TYR A 115 -7.79 38.05 -8.60
N GLU A 116 -8.92 38.23 -7.90
CA GLU A 116 -9.17 39.41 -7.05
C GLU A 116 -8.89 39.12 -5.55
N LYS A 117 -8.47 37.90 -5.20
CA LYS A 117 -8.07 37.51 -3.84
C LYS A 117 -6.56 37.50 -3.71
N ASP A 118 -6.04 38.20 -2.70
CA ASP A 118 -4.66 38.04 -2.26
C ASP A 118 -4.53 36.72 -1.49
N TYR A 119 -3.72 35.80 -2.00
CA TYR A 119 -3.39 34.51 -1.35
C TYR A 119 -2.02 34.63 -0.65
N ALA A 120 -1.87 33.99 0.50
CA ALA A 120 -0.64 34.06 1.30
C ALA A 120 0.40 32.97 0.94
N TYR A 121 -0.07 31.81 0.47
CA TYR A 121 0.73 30.59 0.37
C TYR A 121 0.66 29.88 -1.00
N ILE A 122 -0.20 30.35 -1.92
CA ILE A 122 -0.28 29.78 -3.27
C ILE A 122 0.95 30.20 -4.09
N SER A 123 1.86 29.26 -4.33
CA SER A 123 3.05 29.48 -5.15
C SER A 123 2.73 29.72 -6.64
N THR A 124 3.67 30.30 -7.39
CA THR A 124 3.47 30.65 -8.80
C THR A 124 3.07 29.43 -9.64
N GLY A 125 3.81 28.32 -9.52
CA GLY A 125 3.53 27.08 -10.24
C GLY A 125 2.21 26.41 -9.85
N LEU A 126 1.84 26.47 -8.56
CA LEU A 126 0.57 25.93 -8.09
C LEU A 126 -0.62 26.78 -8.60
N MET A 127 -0.50 28.10 -8.58
CA MET A 127 -1.48 29.03 -9.15
C MET A 127 -1.70 28.77 -10.64
N GLU A 128 -0.62 28.61 -11.41
CA GLU A 128 -0.72 28.31 -12.85
C GLU A 128 -1.34 26.94 -13.12
N ARG A 129 -1.03 25.92 -12.32
CA ARG A 129 -1.71 24.61 -12.39
C ARG A 129 -3.20 24.72 -12.07
N CYS A 130 -3.57 25.48 -11.03
CA CYS A 130 -4.97 25.70 -10.65
C CYS A 130 -5.77 26.50 -11.70
N MET A 131 -5.10 27.39 -12.46
CA MET A 131 -5.71 28.12 -13.57
C MET A 131 -5.97 27.24 -14.81
N TYR A 132 -5.22 26.16 -14.97
CA TYR A 132 -5.29 25.25 -16.11
C TYR A 132 -5.42 23.79 -15.65
N PRO A 133 -6.58 23.40 -15.09
CA PRO A 133 -6.81 22.05 -14.56
C PRO A 133 -6.90 20.95 -15.64
N GLU A 134 -6.91 21.30 -16.92
CA GLU A 134 -7.24 20.40 -18.03
C GLU A 134 -8.60 19.72 -17.82
N ASP A 135 -8.68 18.38 -17.88
CA ASP A 135 -9.88 17.60 -17.55
C ASP A 135 -9.80 17.01 -16.11
N ASP A 136 -8.76 17.35 -15.32
CA ASP A 136 -8.51 16.77 -14.00
C ASP A 136 -9.40 17.37 -12.90
N VAL A 137 -9.71 16.56 -11.89
CA VAL A 137 -10.28 17.03 -10.63
C VAL A 137 -9.11 17.32 -9.67
N LEU A 138 -8.72 18.60 -9.58
CA LEU A 138 -7.47 19.02 -8.93
C LEU A 138 -7.17 18.42 -7.53
N PRO A 139 -8.14 18.27 -6.60
CA PRO A 139 -7.89 17.60 -5.33
C PRO A 139 -7.43 16.13 -5.43
N GLU A 140 -7.81 15.41 -6.48
CA GLU A 140 -7.49 13.98 -6.68
C GLU A 140 -6.03 13.79 -7.15
N VAL A 141 -5.47 14.81 -7.81
CA VAL A 141 -4.14 14.75 -8.44
C VAL A 141 -3.07 15.57 -7.72
N ILE A 142 -3.44 16.66 -7.05
CA ILE A 142 -2.54 17.47 -6.23
C ILE A 142 -2.60 16.98 -4.78
N GLY A 143 -1.43 16.89 -4.15
CA GLY A 143 -1.28 16.46 -2.76
C GLY A 143 -0.12 17.15 -2.06
N TYR A 144 0.10 16.73 -0.83
CA TYR A 144 1.16 17.22 0.04
C TYR A 144 1.90 16.07 0.72
N THR A 145 3.10 16.33 1.22
CA THR A 145 3.83 15.39 2.07
C THR A 145 4.70 16.14 3.08
N TYR A 146 4.96 15.51 4.22
CA TYR A 146 5.89 16.00 5.24
C TYR A 146 7.16 15.15 5.19
N MET A 147 8.31 15.79 5.04
CA MET A 147 9.60 15.11 4.92
C MET A 147 10.68 15.98 5.52
N ASP A 148 11.43 15.47 6.49
CA ASP A 148 12.69 16.10 6.90
C ASP A 148 13.67 15.92 5.73
N ILE A 149 13.92 17.00 4.99
CA ILE A 149 14.81 17.01 3.83
C ILE A 149 16.17 17.62 4.15
N ASN A 150 16.28 18.37 5.26
CA ASN A 150 17.46 19.14 5.62
C ASN A 150 18.30 18.47 6.73
N GLY A 151 17.68 17.60 7.54
CA GLY A 151 18.30 16.83 8.62
C GLY A 151 18.33 17.55 9.97
N ASP A 152 17.32 18.38 10.28
CA ASP A 152 17.18 19.09 11.57
C ASP A 152 16.09 18.52 12.49
N ASP A 153 15.55 17.35 12.15
CA ASP A 153 14.44 16.66 12.83
C ASP A 153 13.07 17.40 12.75
N ILE A 154 12.93 18.46 11.93
CA ILE A 154 11.67 19.16 11.66
C ILE A 154 11.25 18.96 10.19
N PRO A 155 10.16 18.22 9.90
CA PRO A 155 9.72 18.00 8.53
C PRO A 155 9.37 19.28 7.76
N GLU A 156 9.89 19.40 6.54
CA GLU A 156 9.40 20.33 5.53
C GLU A 156 8.06 19.87 4.94
N LEU A 157 7.22 20.84 4.57
CA LEU A 157 6.01 20.62 3.79
C LEU A 157 6.30 20.78 2.30
N LEU A 158 6.13 19.72 1.51
CA LEU A 158 6.15 19.76 0.04
C LEU A 158 4.73 19.66 -0.53
N ILE A 159 4.45 20.42 -1.59
CA ILE A 159 3.19 20.38 -2.36
C ILE A 159 3.50 19.96 -3.80
N GLY A 160 2.72 19.04 -4.36
CA GLY A 160 2.99 18.48 -5.68
C GLY A 160 1.94 17.55 -6.26
N GLU A 161 2.28 16.91 -7.37
CA GLU A 161 1.48 15.88 -8.05
C GLU A 161 2.41 14.81 -8.66
N ASN A 162 1.85 13.75 -9.25
CA ASN A 162 2.62 12.81 -10.07
C ASN A 162 2.52 13.18 -11.55
N ASP A 163 3.61 13.02 -12.32
CA ASP A 163 3.56 13.27 -13.76
C ASP A 163 2.70 12.21 -14.47
N GLY A 164 1.70 12.68 -15.21
CA GLY A 164 0.80 11.86 -16.02
C GLY A 164 1.29 11.57 -17.45
N TYR A 165 2.42 12.14 -17.88
CA TYR A 165 2.90 11.98 -19.26
C TYR A 165 3.87 10.79 -19.44
N GLU A 166 3.35 9.67 -19.97
CA GLU A 166 4.16 8.57 -20.51
C GLU A 166 5.04 9.04 -21.70
N TYR A 167 6.29 9.40 -21.44
CA TYR A 167 7.31 9.59 -22.47
C TYR A 167 8.44 8.54 -22.33
N ASP A 168 8.28 7.43 -23.06
CA ASP A 168 9.32 6.45 -23.43
C ASP A 168 10.08 5.77 -22.26
N ASP A 169 9.48 4.73 -21.66
CA ASP A 169 10.11 3.74 -20.75
C ASP A 169 10.89 4.29 -19.51
N THR A 170 10.78 5.58 -19.19
CA THR A 170 11.53 6.21 -18.08
C THR A 170 10.63 6.86 -17.02
N GLN A 171 10.27 6.06 -16.02
CA GLN A 171 9.92 6.41 -14.63
C GLN A 171 8.88 7.53 -14.39
N TYR A 172 7.80 7.18 -13.68
CA TYR A 172 6.95 8.15 -12.99
C TYR A 172 7.81 9.06 -12.10
N VAL A 173 7.91 10.33 -12.46
CA VAL A 173 8.56 11.36 -11.65
C VAL A 173 7.49 12.26 -11.05
N SER A 174 7.61 12.57 -9.76
CA SER A 174 6.70 13.52 -9.12
C SER A 174 7.12 14.95 -9.42
N TYR A 175 6.14 15.84 -9.50
CA TYR A 175 6.33 17.28 -9.65
C TYR A 175 6.12 17.96 -8.30
N ILE A 176 7.08 18.79 -7.88
CA ILE A 176 6.98 19.64 -6.69
C ILE A 176 6.72 21.07 -7.15
N TYR A 177 5.61 21.66 -6.69
CA TYR A 177 5.21 23.04 -6.98
C TYR A 177 5.74 24.04 -5.95
N SER A 178 5.81 23.63 -4.69
CA SER A 178 6.37 24.43 -3.60
C SER A 178 6.90 23.58 -2.46
N GLY A 179 7.85 24.13 -1.72
CA GLY A 179 8.35 23.62 -0.46
C GLY A 179 8.39 24.71 0.60
N PHE A 180 7.94 24.38 1.82
CA PHE A 180 7.96 25.24 2.99
C PHE A 180 8.77 24.57 4.12
N THR A 181 9.57 25.38 4.81
CA THR A 181 10.30 25.03 6.03
C THR A 181 9.85 25.96 7.16
N ILE A 182 10.30 25.76 8.40
CA ILE A 182 9.90 26.58 9.56
C ILE A 182 11.11 27.31 10.13
N ILE A 183 11.01 28.65 10.18
CA ILE A 183 12.05 29.53 10.72
C ILE A 183 11.38 30.51 11.69
N ASP A 184 11.92 30.61 12.91
CA ASP A 184 11.39 31.47 13.98
C ASP A 184 9.87 31.28 14.24
N ASP A 185 9.42 30.02 14.25
CA ASP A 185 8.01 29.59 14.41
C ASP A 185 7.03 29.99 13.28
N GLU A 186 7.53 30.46 12.13
CA GLU A 186 6.73 30.85 10.97
C GLU A 186 7.10 30.01 9.73
N PRO A 187 6.14 29.67 8.85
CA PRO A 187 6.43 28.94 7.63
C PRO A 187 7.07 29.84 6.58
N VAL A 188 8.18 29.38 6.00
CA VAL A 188 8.96 30.08 4.97
C VAL A 188 9.01 29.24 3.69
N LEU A 189 8.57 29.84 2.58
CA LEU A 189 8.67 29.25 1.24
C LEU A 189 10.14 29.24 0.77
N PHE A 190 10.76 28.07 0.69
CA PHE A 190 12.16 27.91 0.26
C PHE A 190 12.31 27.50 -1.21
N LEU A 191 11.22 26.98 -1.81
CA LEU A 191 11.19 26.44 -3.17
C LEU A 191 9.83 26.77 -3.80
N GLU A 192 9.82 27.36 -5.00
CA GLU A 192 8.64 27.44 -5.87
C GLU A 192 9.00 27.26 -7.36
N GLY A 193 8.12 26.57 -8.09
CA GLY A 193 8.16 26.45 -9.54
C GLY A 193 7.31 27.50 -10.28
N TRP A 194 7.26 27.39 -11.61
CA TRP A 194 6.34 28.11 -12.50
C TRP A 194 6.01 27.23 -13.72
N ALA A 195 5.13 27.65 -14.63
CA ALA A 195 4.49 26.80 -15.66
C ALA A 195 5.46 25.98 -16.54
N ARG A 196 6.71 26.42 -16.64
CA ARG A 196 7.81 25.71 -17.32
C ARG A 196 9.09 25.68 -16.49
N ASN A 197 8.99 25.64 -15.16
CA ASN A 197 10.08 25.34 -14.24
C ASN A 197 9.54 24.51 -13.07
N ARG A 198 10.08 23.31 -12.89
CA ARG A 198 9.54 22.29 -11.98
C ARG A 198 10.68 21.67 -11.18
N TYR A 199 10.36 21.24 -9.97
CA TYR A 199 11.29 20.51 -9.12
C TYR A 199 10.86 19.05 -9.01
N HIS A 200 11.84 18.18 -8.88
CA HIS A 200 11.68 16.74 -8.70
C HIS A 200 12.54 16.29 -7.52
N TRP A 201 12.08 15.28 -6.79
CA TRP A 201 12.85 14.67 -5.71
C TRP A 201 13.97 13.78 -6.26
N MET A 202 15.17 13.82 -5.68
CA MET A 202 16.30 12.95 -6.06
C MET A 202 16.66 11.88 -5.02
N GLY A 203 16.04 11.90 -3.84
CA GLY A 203 16.56 11.19 -2.66
C GLY A 203 17.56 12.04 -1.86
N ASP A 204 17.87 11.58 -0.65
CA ASP A 204 18.96 12.09 0.22
C ASP A 204 19.01 13.63 0.45
N GLY A 205 17.87 14.32 0.40
CA GLY A 205 17.75 15.78 0.63
C GLY A 205 17.90 16.66 -0.62
N TYR A 206 18.07 16.05 -1.80
CA TYR A 206 18.34 16.78 -3.04
C TYR A 206 17.12 16.91 -3.96
N PHE A 207 17.07 18.03 -4.67
CA PHE A 207 16.08 18.35 -5.70
C PHE A 207 16.74 18.54 -7.05
N PHE A 208 16.08 18.03 -8.08
CA PHE A 208 16.40 18.32 -9.47
C PHE A 208 15.42 19.36 -10.01
N ASN A 209 15.93 20.54 -10.35
CA ASN A 209 15.16 21.53 -11.09
C ASN A 209 15.29 21.28 -12.60
N THR A 210 14.18 21.43 -13.32
CA THR A 210 14.18 21.57 -14.78
C THR A 210 13.33 22.76 -15.19
N GLY A 211 13.70 23.45 -16.26
CA GLY A 211 12.85 24.49 -16.82
C GLY A 211 13.21 24.94 -18.23
N SER A 212 12.32 25.73 -18.82
CA SER A 212 12.52 26.28 -20.17
C SER A 212 11.85 27.63 -20.36
N GLY A 213 12.64 28.63 -20.79
CA GLY A 213 12.16 29.95 -21.23
C GLY A 213 11.78 30.01 -22.71
N GLY A 214 12.02 28.94 -23.49
CA GLY A 214 11.76 28.90 -24.93
C GLY A 214 12.60 27.83 -25.63
N ALA A 215 12.50 27.75 -26.97
CA ALA A 215 13.14 26.69 -27.77
C ALA A 215 14.69 26.67 -27.73
N MET A 216 15.33 27.71 -27.19
CA MET A 216 16.80 27.79 -26.99
C MET A 216 17.20 28.12 -25.54
N ASN A 217 16.22 28.21 -24.64
CA ASN A 217 16.44 28.52 -23.23
C ASN A 217 15.99 27.33 -22.40
N THR A 218 16.95 26.52 -21.98
CA THR A 218 16.79 25.37 -21.09
C THR A 218 17.54 25.66 -19.80
N ILE A 219 16.95 25.32 -18.67
CA ILE A 219 17.49 25.46 -17.32
C ILE A 219 17.42 24.08 -16.67
N PHE A 220 18.44 23.68 -15.93
CA PHE A 220 18.36 22.55 -15.00
C PHE A 220 19.46 22.62 -13.95
N GLY A 221 19.27 21.97 -12.81
CA GLY A 221 20.32 21.90 -11.80
C GLY A 221 19.92 21.05 -10.60
N GLN A 222 20.92 20.66 -9.82
CA GLN A 222 20.75 20.02 -8.53
C GLN A 222 20.98 21.05 -7.41
N GLY A 223 20.16 20.97 -6.37
CA GLY A 223 20.38 21.69 -5.13
C GLY A 223 19.70 21.00 -3.94
N HIS A 224 19.95 21.53 -2.75
CA HIS A 224 19.42 21.02 -1.48
C HIS A 224 19.02 22.20 -0.58
N LEU A 225 18.18 21.94 0.42
CA LEU A 225 17.93 22.90 1.51
C LEU A 225 19.02 22.67 2.58
N PRO A 226 19.88 23.65 2.90
CA PRO A 226 20.82 23.50 4.01
C PRO A 226 20.08 23.56 5.36
N PRO A 227 20.61 22.94 6.44
CA PRO A 227 19.95 22.93 7.74
C PRO A 227 19.64 24.33 8.28
N GLY A 228 18.36 24.60 8.59
CA GLY A 228 17.87 25.92 9.01
C GLY A 228 18.00 27.02 7.94
N GLY A 229 18.08 26.66 6.66
CA GLY A 229 18.12 27.59 5.53
C GLY A 229 16.72 28.02 5.06
N ASP A 230 16.63 29.17 4.39
CA ASP A 230 15.39 29.71 3.82
C ASP A 230 15.27 29.51 2.29
N SER A 231 16.25 28.86 1.67
CA SER A 231 16.40 28.78 0.21
C SER A 231 17.33 27.66 -0.22
N ILE A 232 17.15 27.17 -1.46
CA ILE A 232 17.99 26.11 -2.06
C ILE A 232 19.43 26.60 -2.32
N GLU A 233 20.42 25.87 -1.81
CA GLU A 233 21.81 25.95 -2.24
C GLU A 233 22.06 25.05 -3.46
N TRP A 234 22.79 25.54 -4.47
CA TRP A 234 22.93 24.88 -5.77
C TRP A 234 24.29 24.17 -5.95
N ASP A 235 24.26 22.84 -5.95
CA ASP A 235 25.42 21.97 -6.15
C ASP A 235 25.95 22.02 -7.58
N ASP A 236 25.04 22.13 -8.55
CA ASP A 236 25.34 22.54 -9.92
C ASP A 236 24.08 23.04 -10.65
N PHE A 237 24.21 24.20 -11.31
CA PHE A 237 23.12 24.85 -12.04
C PHE A 237 23.56 25.19 -13.47
N TYR A 238 22.77 24.79 -14.44
CA TYR A 238 23.04 24.89 -15.87
C TYR A 238 21.94 25.64 -16.60
N PHE A 239 22.33 26.51 -17.53
CA PHE A 239 21.36 27.12 -18.44
C PHE A 239 21.92 27.33 -19.85
N SER A 240 21.02 27.52 -20.81
CA SER A 240 21.32 27.92 -22.18
C SER A 240 20.66 29.25 -22.54
N GLU A 241 21.30 30.00 -23.43
CA GLU A 241 20.77 31.23 -24.02
C GLU A 241 21.16 31.38 -25.51
N GLU A 242 20.43 32.24 -26.22
CA GLU A 242 20.75 32.60 -27.61
C GLU A 242 21.96 33.54 -27.70
N ASP A 243 23.08 33.04 -28.21
CA ASP A 243 24.26 33.84 -28.51
C ASP A 243 24.20 34.32 -29.98
N MET A 244 23.65 35.52 -30.16
CA MET A 244 23.59 36.20 -31.46
C MET A 244 24.96 36.55 -32.07
N ALA A 245 26.07 36.50 -31.32
CA ALA A 245 27.40 36.74 -31.86
C ALA A 245 27.97 35.50 -32.58
N ILE A 246 27.55 34.29 -32.20
CA ILE A 246 27.91 33.04 -32.89
C ILE A 246 26.78 32.47 -33.76
N GLY A 247 25.54 32.93 -33.57
CA GLY A 247 24.36 32.45 -34.31
C GLY A 247 23.92 31.04 -33.87
N GLY A 248 23.87 30.81 -32.56
CA GLY A 248 23.48 29.54 -31.95
C GLY A 248 23.35 29.66 -30.43
N MET A 249 23.28 28.53 -29.73
CA MET A 249 23.21 28.52 -28.26
C MET A 249 24.58 28.63 -27.60
N ALA A 250 24.64 29.38 -26.51
CA ALA A 250 25.69 29.29 -25.50
C ALA A 250 25.17 28.53 -24.27
N PHE A 251 26.08 27.85 -23.57
CA PHE A 251 25.78 27.02 -22.40
C PHE A 251 26.60 27.51 -21.21
N PHE A 252 26.00 27.51 -20.04
CA PHE A 252 26.57 28.08 -18.82
C PHE A 252 26.42 27.13 -17.64
N HIS A 253 27.29 27.30 -16.64
CA HIS A 253 27.27 26.61 -15.36
C HIS A 253 27.59 27.57 -14.21
N ASN A 254 26.90 27.45 -13.08
CA ASN A 254 27.24 28.11 -11.81
C ASN A 254 26.69 27.31 -10.61
N ASN A 255 26.87 27.88 -9.42
CA ASN A 255 26.45 27.33 -8.13
C ASN A 255 25.55 28.33 -7.38
N THR A 256 24.76 29.12 -8.11
CA THR A 256 24.00 30.25 -7.56
C THR A 256 22.52 30.27 -7.97
N GLY A 257 22.09 29.37 -8.87
CA GLY A 257 20.76 29.42 -9.47
C GLY A 257 20.55 30.60 -10.44
N SER A 258 21.60 31.42 -10.67
CA SER A 258 21.50 32.62 -11.50
C SER A 258 21.52 32.25 -12.98
N CYS A 259 20.62 32.85 -13.76
CA CYS A 259 20.67 32.79 -15.23
C CYS A 259 21.49 33.96 -15.84
N ASP A 260 22.36 34.62 -15.07
CA ASP A 260 23.25 35.68 -15.58
C ASP A 260 24.56 35.10 -16.18
N PRO A 261 24.83 35.28 -17.49
CA PRO A 261 26.10 34.90 -18.12
C PRO A 261 27.34 35.56 -17.51
N GLY A 262 27.19 36.74 -16.89
CA GLY A 262 28.26 37.48 -16.23
C GLY A 262 28.69 36.88 -14.88
N GLU A 263 27.82 36.08 -14.26
CA GLU A 263 28.07 35.39 -12.98
C GLU A 263 28.47 33.91 -13.18
N SER A 264 28.51 33.44 -14.44
CA SER A 264 28.56 32.01 -14.77
C SER A 264 29.78 31.60 -15.60
N GLU A 265 30.21 30.34 -15.48
CA GLU A 265 31.20 29.76 -16.38
C GLU A 265 30.56 29.44 -17.74
N ARG A 266 31.06 30.05 -18.82
CA ARG A 266 30.64 29.71 -20.18
C ARG A 266 31.30 28.41 -20.65
N LEU A 267 30.48 27.39 -20.86
CA LEU A 267 30.90 26.05 -21.22
C LEU A 267 31.23 25.91 -22.72
N ASN A 268 32.39 25.32 -23.03
CA ASN A 268 32.74 24.95 -24.40
C ASN A 268 32.24 23.53 -24.73
N MET A 269 30.95 23.41 -25.08
CA MET A 269 30.31 22.13 -25.42
C MET A 269 29.25 22.27 -26.52
N SER A 270 28.81 21.14 -27.06
CA SER A 270 27.67 21.06 -27.97
C SER A 270 26.37 20.82 -27.20
N GLU A 271 25.24 21.22 -27.81
CA GLU A 271 23.88 20.94 -27.34
C GLU A 271 23.69 19.46 -26.97
N HIS A 272 24.12 18.53 -27.82
CA HIS A 272 24.05 17.10 -27.52
C HIS A 272 24.80 16.70 -26.24
N LYS A 273 25.90 17.37 -25.89
CA LYS A 273 26.58 17.13 -24.61
C LYS A 273 25.81 17.76 -23.45
N PHE A 274 25.24 18.96 -23.64
CA PHE A 274 24.43 19.65 -22.64
C PHE A 274 23.17 18.85 -22.26
N LEU A 275 22.40 18.40 -23.26
CA LEU A 275 21.23 17.53 -23.06
C LEU A 275 21.60 16.15 -22.47
N ARG A 276 22.83 15.67 -22.68
CA ARG A 276 23.33 14.46 -22.00
C ARG A 276 23.66 14.66 -20.52
N ILE A 277 23.82 15.89 -20.05
CA ILE A 277 23.96 16.20 -18.61
C ILE A 277 22.55 16.25 -18.01
N LEU A 278 21.63 17.01 -18.62
CA LEU A 278 20.20 17.03 -18.26
C LEU A 278 19.64 15.61 -18.08
N ASN A 279 19.83 14.74 -19.07
CA ASN A 279 19.29 13.38 -19.06
C ASN A 279 20.11 12.39 -18.17
N SER A 280 21.15 12.86 -17.46
CA SER A 280 21.95 12.01 -16.57
C SER A 280 21.43 11.99 -15.13
N TYR A 281 20.72 13.02 -14.70
CA TYR A 281 20.05 13.05 -13.39
C TYR A 281 19.00 11.94 -13.27
N LYS A 282 18.74 11.54 -12.03
CA LYS A 282 17.77 10.51 -11.65
C LYS A 282 16.92 11.09 -10.52
N CYS A 283 15.65 10.75 -10.54
CA CYS A 283 14.67 11.25 -9.60
C CYS A 283 13.88 10.07 -9.05
N GLU A 284 13.36 10.26 -7.85
CA GLU A 284 12.57 9.27 -7.13
C GLU A 284 11.11 9.73 -7.04
N PRO A 285 10.14 8.80 -7.02
CA PRO A 285 8.74 9.16 -6.80
C PRO A 285 8.54 9.67 -5.36
N VAL A 286 7.68 10.68 -5.21
CA VAL A 286 7.22 11.18 -3.92
C VAL A 286 5.88 10.54 -3.59
N SER A 287 5.70 10.08 -2.35
CA SER A 287 4.40 9.64 -1.85
C SER A 287 3.59 10.86 -1.39
N TRP A 288 2.40 11.03 -1.95
CA TRP A 288 1.53 12.19 -1.72
C TRP A 288 0.28 11.82 -0.91
N THR A 289 -0.09 12.70 0.01
CA THR A 289 -1.45 12.77 0.57
C THR A 289 -2.27 13.73 -0.30
N PHE A 290 -3.11 13.19 -1.19
CA PHE A 290 -3.95 13.98 -2.09
C PHE A 290 -5.05 14.74 -1.36
N PHE A 291 -5.41 15.94 -1.83
CA PHE A 291 -6.42 16.80 -1.20
C PHE A 291 -7.85 16.26 -1.29
N GLU A 292 -8.13 15.28 -2.17
CA GLU A 292 -9.36 14.48 -2.20
C GLU A 292 -9.51 13.63 -0.93
N GLY A 293 -8.41 13.08 -0.42
CA GLY A 293 -8.37 12.35 0.85
C GLY A 293 -8.70 13.22 2.06
N ALA A 294 -8.56 14.54 1.92
CA ALA A 294 -9.18 15.50 2.81
C ALA A 294 -10.61 15.77 2.34
N SER A 295 -11.52 14.84 2.62
CA SER A 295 -12.95 15.01 2.37
C SER A 295 -13.47 16.39 2.83
N GLY A 296 -14.42 16.96 2.09
CA GLY A 296 -15.35 17.92 2.71
C GLY A 296 -16.07 17.15 3.81
N PRO A 297 -16.11 17.67 5.05
CA PRO A 297 -15.93 16.88 6.28
C PRO A 297 -16.57 15.49 6.20
N SER A 298 -15.74 14.43 6.18
CA SER A 298 -16.22 13.07 6.47
C SER A 298 -17.11 13.17 7.71
N PRO A 299 -18.30 12.54 7.72
CA PRO A 299 -19.30 12.76 8.77
C PRO A 299 -18.64 12.60 10.12
N VAL A 300 -18.46 13.72 10.83
CA VAL A 300 -17.46 13.84 11.89
C VAL A 300 -17.69 12.72 12.88
N LEU A 301 -16.69 11.84 13.06
CA LEU A 301 -16.78 10.77 14.05
C LEU A 301 -17.06 11.45 15.40
N ASP A 302 -18.21 11.13 16.01
CA ASP A 302 -18.63 11.77 17.24
C ASP A 302 -17.64 11.41 18.35
N GLY A 303 -16.77 12.34 18.73
CA GLY A 303 -15.71 12.12 19.71
C GLY A 303 -14.74 13.29 19.85
N THR A 304 -13.73 13.11 20.71
CA THR A 304 -12.57 13.99 20.81
C THR A 304 -11.50 13.48 19.86
N ALA A 305 -10.96 14.33 18.99
CA ALA A 305 -9.87 13.94 18.09
C ALA A 305 -8.64 13.47 18.88
N LEU A 306 -8.01 12.39 18.41
CA LEU A 306 -6.75 11.87 18.93
C LEU A 306 -5.58 12.71 18.41
N SER A 307 -4.53 12.85 19.22
CA SER A 307 -3.26 13.46 18.79
C SER A 307 -2.43 12.51 17.94
N ASP A 308 -1.49 13.04 17.14
CA ASP A 308 -0.64 12.21 16.28
C ASP A 308 0.24 11.24 17.07
N LYS A 309 0.57 11.57 18.32
CA LYS A 309 1.25 10.66 19.25
C LYS A 309 0.37 9.47 19.60
N GLU A 310 -0.92 9.68 19.84
CA GLU A 310 -1.88 8.60 20.08
C GLU A 310 -2.10 7.80 18.79
N LEU A 311 -2.27 8.45 17.64
CA LEU A 311 -2.43 7.80 16.33
C LEU A 311 -1.21 6.93 15.97
N LYS A 312 0.02 7.44 16.12
CA LYS A 312 1.27 6.68 15.88
C LYS A 312 1.45 5.52 16.88
N THR A 313 0.99 5.69 18.13
CA THR A 313 1.00 4.62 19.14
C THR A 313 0.00 3.52 18.77
N ILE A 314 -1.20 3.89 18.34
CA ILE A 314 -2.24 2.98 17.88
C ILE A 314 -1.81 2.27 16.61
N GLU A 315 -1.28 2.97 15.61
CA GLU A 315 -0.77 2.36 14.37
C GLU A 315 0.27 1.28 14.65
N LYS A 316 1.27 1.59 15.50
CA LYS A 316 2.29 0.61 15.90
C LYS A 316 1.69 -0.61 16.59
N LYS A 317 0.64 -0.43 17.41
CA LYS A 317 -0.04 -1.52 18.12
C LYS A 317 -0.92 -2.33 17.16
N LEU A 318 -1.67 -1.69 16.28
CA LEU A 318 -2.48 -2.33 15.22
C LEU A 318 -1.62 -3.14 14.24
N ASN A 319 -0.46 -2.64 13.83
CA ASN A 319 0.49 -3.34 12.97
C ASN A 319 1.28 -4.47 13.67
N HIS A 320 1.12 -4.65 14.97
CA HIS A 320 1.78 -5.73 15.71
C HIS A 320 1.20 -7.09 15.33
N VAL A 321 2.03 -8.15 15.38
CA VAL A 321 1.66 -9.55 15.04
C VAL A 321 0.49 -10.13 15.83
N GLY A 322 0.11 -9.51 16.96
CA GLY A 322 -1.10 -9.86 17.70
C GLY A 322 -2.38 -9.23 17.15
N TYR A 323 -2.29 -8.05 16.53
CA TYR A 323 -3.46 -7.21 16.24
C TYR A 323 -3.76 -7.01 14.75
N TYR A 324 -2.76 -7.12 13.86
CA TYR A 324 -2.96 -6.85 12.42
C TYR A 324 -4.08 -7.70 11.79
N GLY A 325 -4.23 -8.96 12.25
CA GLY A 325 -5.24 -9.89 11.77
C GLY A 325 -6.69 -9.43 12.00
N PHE A 326 -6.93 -8.58 13.01
CA PHE A 326 -8.25 -7.98 13.27
C PHE A 326 -8.64 -6.94 12.21
N LEU A 327 -7.70 -6.50 11.36
CA LEU A 327 -7.91 -5.54 10.27
C LEU A 327 -8.08 -6.21 8.90
N ARG A 328 -7.96 -7.55 8.84
CA ARG A 328 -8.03 -8.37 7.62
C ARG A 328 -9.45 -8.76 7.20
N SER A 329 -10.44 -8.49 8.05
CA SER A 329 -11.84 -8.85 7.80
C SER A 329 -12.79 -7.72 8.20
N THR A 330 -13.94 -7.66 7.52
CA THR A 330 -15.00 -6.67 7.76
C THR A 330 -16.06 -7.22 8.72
N TYR A 331 -16.30 -6.53 9.83
CA TYR A 331 -17.30 -6.93 10.84
C TYR A 331 -17.84 -5.71 11.61
N SER A 332 -19.11 -5.77 11.98
CA SER A 332 -19.75 -4.92 12.99
C SER A 332 -20.11 -5.67 14.27
N ASP A 333 -19.98 -7.00 14.27
CA ASP A 333 -20.13 -7.87 15.44
C ASP A 333 -18.82 -8.68 15.62
N PRO A 334 -18.09 -8.55 16.75
CA PRO A 334 -16.83 -9.26 16.98
C PRO A 334 -16.93 -10.79 16.88
N ARG A 335 -18.15 -11.36 16.99
CA ARG A 335 -18.35 -12.81 16.80
C ARG A 335 -18.12 -13.26 15.36
N TYR A 336 -18.01 -12.34 14.40
CA TYR A 336 -17.77 -12.60 12.98
C TYR A 336 -16.31 -12.35 12.54
N ILE A 337 -15.42 -11.95 13.46
CA ILE A 337 -13.98 -11.89 13.22
C ILE A 337 -13.48 -13.22 12.66
N ASP A 338 -12.70 -13.14 11.58
CA ASP A 338 -12.05 -14.32 11.00
C ASP A 338 -10.82 -14.71 11.83
N TRP A 339 -10.97 -15.75 12.65
CA TRP A 339 -9.90 -16.18 13.54
C TRP A 339 -8.72 -16.81 12.79
N SER A 340 -8.90 -17.25 11.54
CA SER A 340 -7.81 -17.78 10.72
C SER A 340 -6.85 -16.68 10.28
N GLU A 341 -7.34 -15.47 10.01
CA GLU A 341 -6.50 -14.29 9.76
C GLU A 341 -5.83 -13.78 11.05
N VAL A 342 -6.56 -13.73 12.18
CA VAL A 342 -5.99 -13.31 13.48
C VAL A 342 -4.86 -14.23 13.93
N PHE A 343 -5.04 -15.55 13.81
CA PHE A 343 -4.04 -16.53 14.20
C PHE A 343 -3.06 -16.90 13.08
N TYR A 344 -3.09 -16.28 11.89
CA TYR A 344 -2.30 -16.70 10.73
C TYR A 344 -0.80 -16.89 11.04
N VAL A 345 -0.16 -15.91 11.70
CA VAL A 345 1.22 -16.01 12.24
C VAL A 345 1.29 -16.32 13.74
N GLY A 346 0.23 -16.90 14.30
CA GLY A 346 0.13 -17.29 15.71
C GLY A 346 -0.28 -16.19 16.69
N ALA A 347 -0.80 -15.05 16.21
CA ALA A 347 -1.26 -13.91 17.04
C ALA A 347 -0.24 -13.40 18.09
N GLY A 348 1.06 -13.55 17.83
CA GLY A 348 2.13 -13.17 18.76
C GLY A 348 2.31 -14.09 19.98
N PHE A 349 1.66 -15.26 20.03
CA PHE A 349 1.89 -16.25 21.09
C PHE A 349 3.24 -16.98 20.95
N GLU A 350 3.74 -17.47 22.09
CA GLU A 350 4.84 -18.45 22.09
C GLU A 350 4.34 -19.76 21.45
N GLN A 351 5.00 -20.17 20.37
CA GLN A 351 4.63 -21.31 19.54
C GLN A 351 4.63 -22.62 20.34
N GLY A 352 3.64 -23.46 20.08
CA GLY A 352 3.54 -24.79 20.67
C GLY A 352 4.67 -25.72 20.23
N PRO A 353 4.90 -26.84 20.95
CA PRO A 353 6.03 -27.71 20.69
C PRO A 353 5.89 -28.47 19.37
N ALA A 354 6.72 -28.12 18.37
CA ALA A 354 6.86 -28.86 17.12
C ALA A 354 7.65 -30.18 17.30
N SER A 355 7.22 -31.02 18.24
CA SER A 355 7.80 -32.34 18.47
C SER A 355 7.44 -33.28 17.31
N LYS A 356 8.26 -34.32 17.09
CA LYS A 356 8.00 -35.30 16.02
C LYS A 356 6.60 -35.93 16.12
N ASP A 357 6.16 -36.27 17.33
CA ASP A 357 4.85 -36.91 17.55
C ASP A 357 3.68 -35.96 17.21
N ILE A 358 3.85 -34.65 17.41
CA ILE A 358 2.86 -33.63 17.06
C ILE A 358 2.84 -33.37 15.56
N VAL A 359 4.01 -33.29 14.90
CA VAL A 359 4.13 -33.15 13.44
C VAL A 359 3.54 -34.38 12.74
N ASP A 360 3.91 -35.60 13.17
CA ASP A 360 3.36 -36.85 12.62
C ASP A 360 1.84 -36.95 12.83
N ALA A 361 1.31 -36.43 13.95
CA ALA A 361 -0.13 -36.37 14.21
C ALA A 361 -0.86 -35.33 13.33
N TYR A 362 -0.26 -34.16 13.12
CA TYR A 362 -0.75 -33.13 12.22
C TYR A 362 -0.80 -33.61 10.77
N LEU A 363 0.32 -34.09 10.21
CA LEU A 363 0.40 -34.57 8.82
C LEU A 363 -0.66 -35.65 8.54
N LYS A 364 -0.81 -36.60 9.47
CA LYS A 364 -1.83 -37.65 9.39
C LYS A 364 -3.28 -37.12 9.45
N ALA A 365 -3.53 -36.02 10.15
CA ALA A 365 -4.85 -35.41 10.26
C ALA A 365 -5.17 -34.50 9.06
N ALA A 366 -4.18 -33.78 8.53
CA ALA A 366 -4.28 -32.98 7.31
C ALA A 366 -4.34 -33.85 6.03
N GLY A 367 -3.75 -35.05 6.08
CA GLY A 367 -3.63 -35.94 4.92
C GLY A 367 -2.41 -35.65 4.05
N TYR A 368 -1.35 -35.09 4.63
CA TYR A 368 -0.10 -34.74 3.97
C TYR A 368 1.01 -35.76 4.28
N ASP A 369 1.96 -35.93 3.35
CA ASP A 369 3.09 -36.85 3.50
C ASP A 369 4.30 -36.20 4.21
N GLU A 370 4.49 -34.88 4.04
CA GLU A 370 5.54 -34.06 4.65
C GLU A 370 5.06 -32.60 4.80
N LEU A 371 5.77 -31.80 5.62
CA LEU A 371 5.54 -30.35 5.71
C LEU A 371 6.12 -29.65 4.48
N MET A 372 5.36 -28.74 3.90
CA MET A 372 5.71 -27.91 2.75
C MET A 372 6.14 -26.50 3.15
N THR A 373 5.62 -25.98 4.28
CA THR A 373 5.91 -24.62 4.78
C THR A 373 6.06 -24.60 6.31
N ASP A 374 6.07 -23.42 6.93
CA ASP A 374 6.17 -23.28 8.38
C ASP A 374 4.87 -23.70 9.08
N LEU A 375 5.00 -24.53 10.11
CA LEU A 375 3.89 -25.03 10.93
C LEU A 375 3.73 -24.16 12.18
N THR A 376 2.70 -23.31 12.21
CA THR A 376 2.30 -22.62 13.44
C THR A 376 1.42 -23.52 14.30
N ILE A 377 1.66 -23.48 15.61
CA ILE A 377 1.02 -24.30 16.63
C ILE A 377 0.58 -23.41 17.77
N VAL A 378 -0.73 -23.33 18.04
CA VAL A 378 -1.28 -22.55 19.16
C VAL A 378 -2.12 -23.42 20.09
N PHE A 379 -1.99 -23.19 21.40
CA PHE A 379 -2.73 -23.93 22.42
C PHE A 379 -4.22 -23.53 22.41
N GLY A 380 -5.11 -24.53 22.52
CA GLY A 380 -6.56 -24.32 22.51
C GLY A 380 -7.03 -23.40 23.64
N ASP A 381 -6.47 -23.54 24.84
CA ASP A 381 -6.74 -22.61 25.95
C ASP A 381 -6.23 -21.19 25.70
N SER A 382 -5.11 -21.00 24.97
CA SER A 382 -4.66 -19.66 24.53
C SER A 382 -5.65 -19.05 23.54
N VAL A 383 -6.14 -19.82 22.56
CA VAL A 383 -7.18 -19.37 21.61
C VAL A 383 -8.44 -18.94 22.35
N LYS A 384 -8.96 -19.78 23.26
CA LYS A 384 -10.16 -19.50 24.07
C LYS A 384 -9.98 -18.23 24.92
N TRP A 385 -8.81 -18.05 25.54
CA TRP A 385 -8.48 -16.84 26.32
C TRP A 385 -8.40 -15.60 25.45
N TYR A 386 -7.69 -15.67 24.31
CA TYR A 386 -7.45 -14.52 23.46
C TYR A 386 -8.74 -13.97 22.85
N VAL A 387 -9.60 -14.86 22.36
CA VAL A 387 -10.95 -14.53 21.88
C VAL A 387 -11.75 -13.82 22.96
N LYS A 388 -11.70 -14.34 24.20
CA LYS A 388 -12.43 -13.73 25.33
C LYS A 388 -11.91 -12.34 25.68
N ALA A 389 -10.59 -12.15 25.66
CA ALA A 389 -9.96 -10.88 25.99
C ALA A 389 -10.20 -9.81 24.91
N THR A 390 -10.04 -10.17 23.64
CA THR A 390 -10.12 -9.25 22.49
C THR A 390 -11.54 -9.02 21.96
N THR A 391 -12.55 -9.78 22.41
CA THR A 391 -13.96 -9.57 21.99
C THR A 391 -14.98 -9.51 23.13
N GLY A 392 -14.64 -10.00 24.33
CA GLY A 392 -15.59 -10.19 25.43
C GLY A 392 -16.48 -11.44 25.33
N TYR A 393 -16.49 -12.16 24.20
CA TYR A 393 -17.33 -13.35 23.96
C TYR A 393 -16.58 -14.66 24.21
N ASP A 394 -17.31 -15.73 24.51
CA ASP A 394 -16.70 -17.07 24.62
C ASP A 394 -16.42 -17.64 23.23
N TYR A 395 -15.32 -18.38 23.04
CA TYR A 395 -14.93 -18.93 21.73
C TYR A 395 -16.03 -19.77 21.04
N SER A 396 -16.89 -20.44 21.81
CA SER A 396 -18.04 -21.18 21.30
C SER A 396 -19.14 -20.32 20.66
N GLU A 397 -19.08 -18.98 20.80
CA GLU A 397 -20.03 -18.04 20.21
C GLU A 397 -19.61 -17.57 18.80
N MET A 398 -18.35 -17.77 18.43
CA MET A 398 -17.76 -17.32 17.17
C MET A 398 -18.44 -17.95 15.96
N LYS A 399 -18.57 -17.17 14.88
CA LYS A 399 -19.21 -17.56 13.61
C LYS A 399 -18.20 -18.00 12.55
N LYS A 400 -16.98 -17.45 12.60
CA LYS A 400 -15.81 -17.88 11.83
C LYS A 400 -14.73 -18.45 12.75
N PRO A 401 -14.98 -19.58 13.44
CA PRO A 401 -13.98 -20.20 14.32
C PRO A 401 -12.75 -20.63 13.52
N LEU A 402 -11.64 -20.84 14.22
CA LEU A 402 -10.35 -21.20 13.63
C LEU A 402 -10.45 -22.55 12.88
N ASP A 403 -10.33 -22.52 11.54
CA ASP A 403 -10.48 -23.69 10.64
C ASP A 403 -9.16 -24.47 10.49
N TRP A 404 -8.43 -24.60 11.59
CA TRP A 404 -7.13 -25.26 11.65
C TRP A 404 -7.27 -26.71 12.10
N VAL A 405 -6.24 -27.51 11.83
CA VAL A 405 -6.20 -28.91 12.26
C VAL A 405 -6.09 -28.97 13.78
N TYR A 406 -7.20 -29.29 14.44
CA TYR A 406 -7.27 -29.38 15.90
C TYR A 406 -6.88 -30.77 16.42
N LEU A 407 -5.67 -30.87 16.97
CA LEU A 407 -5.12 -32.07 17.60
C LEU A 407 -5.65 -32.23 19.04
N LYS A 408 -6.88 -32.75 19.15
CA LYS A 408 -7.62 -32.91 20.42
C LYS A 408 -6.87 -33.63 21.55
N GLU A 409 -5.93 -34.52 21.24
CA GLU A 409 -5.11 -35.23 22.25
C GLU A 409 -4.15 -34.28 22.98
N TYR A 410 -3.73 -33.19 22.33
CA TYR A 410 -2.75 -32.23 22.82
C TYR A 410 -3.36 -30.85 23.17
N ASP A 411 -4.65 -30.61 22.87
CA ASP A 411 -5.31 -29.28 22.86
C ASP A 411 -4.51 -28.26 22.04
N LEU A 412 -4.12 -28.63 20.82
CA LEU A 412 -3.38 -27.78 19.89
C LEU A 412 -4.17 -27.55 18.60
N TYR A 413 -4.15 -26.31 18.10
CA TYR A 413 -4.49 -25.99 16.72
C TYR A 413 -3.18 -25.87 15.92
N CYS A 414 -3.14 -26.50 14.76
CA CYS A 414 -1.95 -26.58 13.91
C CYS A 414 -2.31 -26.20 12.46
N TYR A 415 -1.47 -25.39 11.82
CA TYR A 415 -1.67 -24.97 10.43
C TYR A 415 -0.33 -24.63 9.76
N GLU A 416 -0.17 -25.07 8.52
CA GLU A 416 0.95 -24.70 7.66
C GLU A 416 0.62 -23.40 6.93
N HIS A 417 1.52 -22.42 7.01
CA HIS A 417 1.36 -21.12 6.35
C HIS A 417 2.67 -20.60 5.76
N GLY A 418 2.58 -19.57 4.92
CA GLY A 418 3.73 -18.77 4.47
C GLY A 418 3.84 -17.46 5.24
N ASP A 419 4.79 -16.61 4.88
CA ASP A 419 4.98 -15.25 5.43
C ASP A 419 4.16 -14.17 4.69
N THR A 420 3.20 -14.57 3.85
CA THR A 420 2.57 -13.71 2.84
C THR A 420 1.41 -12.83 3.30
N ASN A 421 0.71 -13.17 4.39
CA ASN A 421 -0.53 -12.48 4.78
C ASN A 421 -0.32 -11.38 5.84
N GLN A 422 0.90 -11.12 6.30
CA GLN A 422 1.16 -10.00 7.21
C GLN A 422 1.20 -8.69 6.42
N SER A 423 0.11 -7.94 6.49
CA SER A 423 -0.01 -6.60 5.90
C SER A 423 0.13 -5.50 6.97
N GLN A 424 0.60 -4.33 6.53
CA GLN A 424 0.66 -3.11 7.34
C GLN A 424 -0.41 -2.11 6.90
N VAL A 425 -0.94 -1.38 7.88
CA VAL A 425 -1.89 -0.27 7.68
C VAL A 425 -1.25 1.06 8.07
N SER A 426 -1.73 2.15 7.47
CA SER A 426 -1.39 3.51 7.89
C SER A 426 -2.59 4.18 8.54
N VAL A 427 -2.46 4.65 9.76
CA VAL A 427 -3.54 5.38 10.46
C VAL A 427 -3.61 6.80 9.93
N VAL A 428 -4.81 7.23 9.54
CA VAL A 428 -5.09 8.51 8.90
C VAL A 428 -5.66 9.51 9.90
N SER A 429 -6.57 9.07 10.77
CA SER A 429 -7.17 9.89 11.82
C SER A 429 -7.88 9.01 12.86
N GLY A 430 -8.38 9.61 13.93
CA GLY A 430 -9.24 8.91 14.87
C GLY A 430 -9.80 9.81 15.96
N VAL A 431 -10.82 9.30 16.64
CA VAL A 431 -11.47 9.96 17.78
C VAL A 431 -11.64 8.99 18.93
N VAL A 432 -11.78 9.54 20.14
CA VAL A 432 -12.19 8.83 21.35
C VAL A 432 -13.50 9.40 21.89
N ASN A 433 -14.47 8.53 22.20
CA ASN A 433 -15.78 8.87 22.76
C ASN A 433 -16.04 8.04 24.02
N GLY A 434 -15.82 8.66 25.18
CA GLY A 434 -15.74 7.92 26.45
C GLY A 434 -14.49 7.06 26.47
N ASP A 435 -14.66 5.74 26.48
CA ASP A 435 -13.58 4.74 26.49
C ASP A 435 -13.41 4.06 25.11
N GLU A 436 -14.23 4.42 24.12
CA GLU A 436 -14.25 3.84 22.77
C GLU A 436 -13.44 4.68 21.78
N TYR A 437 -12.50 4.03 21.11
CA TYR A 437 -11.66 4.60 20.06
C TYR A 437 -12.20 4.17 18.70
N THR A 438 -12.39 5.11 17.78
CA THR A 438 -12.64 4.81 16.36
C THR A 438 -11.53 5.45 15.52
N VAL A 439 -10.85 4.63 14.73
CA VAL A 439 -9.59 5.00 14.07
C VAL A 439 -9.71 4.67 12.58
N THR A 440 -9.62 5.71 11.75
CA THR A 440 -9.60 5.58 10.30
C THR A 440 -8.18 5.22 9.86
N TYR A 441 -8.05 4.15 9.08
CA TYR A 441 -6.79 3.68 8.52
C TYR A 441 -6.91 3.38 7.02
N LYS A 442 -5.77 3.36 6.35
CA LYS A 442 -5.59 2.96 4.96
C LYS A 442 -4.93 1.58 4.91
N ASN A 443 -5.54 0.62 4.22
CA ASN A 443 -4.97 -0.74 4.05
C ASN A 443 -3.91 -0.79 2.92
N GLU A 444 -3.30 -1.95 2.68
CA GLU A 444 -2.25 -2.12 1.65
C GLU A 444 -2.71 -1.83 0.22
N ARG A 445 -4.03 -1.88 -0.04
CA ARG A 445 -4.65 -1.59 -1.33
C ARG A 445 -5.01 -0.11 -1.47
N GLY A 446 -4.78 0.68 -0.43
CA GLY A 446 -5.11 2.09 -0.35
C GLY A 446 -6.55 2.40 0.05
N GLU A 447 -7.32 1.39 0.47
CA GLU A 447 -8.73 1.52 0.83
C GLU A 447 -8.88 2.04 2.27
N LEU A 448 -9.87 2.91 2.51
CA LEU A 448 -10.14 3.49 3.84
C LEU A 448 -11.11 2.63 4.65
N TYR A 449 -10.71 2.32 5.87
CA TYR A 449 -11.47 1.58 6.87
C TYR A 449 -11.46 2.32 8.21
N CYS A 450 -12.44 2.05 9.06
CA CYS A 450 -12.52 2.49 10.44
C CYS A 450 -12.58 1.27 11.35
N VAL A 451 -11.59 1.12 12.22
CA VAL A 451 -11.60 0.13 13.30
C VAL A 451 -12.06 0.80 14.59
N THR A 452 -12.97 0.13 15.31
CA THR A 452 -13.50 0.57 16.60
C THR A 452 -13.14 -0.44 17.67
N PHE A 453 -12.58 0.03 18.78
CA PHE A 453 -12.14 -0.79 19.90
C PHE A 453 -12.19 0.00 21.23
N VAL A 454 -12.16 -0.72 22.34
CA VAL A 454 -11.81 -0.14 23.65
C VAL A 454 -10.47 -0.68 24.11
N GLU A 455 -9.74 0.09 24.91
CA GLU A 455 -8.49 -0.36 25.55
C GLU A 455 -8.72 -0.68 27.02
N GLU A 456 -8.52 -1.94 27.40
CA GLU A 456 -8.63 -2.43 28.79
C GLU A 456 -7.38 -3.27 29.12
N ASP A 457 -6.74 -3.00 30.25
CA ASP A 457 -5.53 -3.72 30.73
C ASP A 457 -4.40 -3.85 29.67
N ASP A 458 -4.12 -2.78 28.92
CA ASP A 458 -3.16 -2.71 27.79
C ASP A 458 -3.48 -3.65 26.62
N MET A 459 -4.74 -4.11 26.50
CA MET A 459 -5.23 -4.86 25.35
C MET A 459 -6.41 -4.19 24.65
N TYR A 460 -6.47 -4.38 23.34
CA TYR A 460 -7.61 -3.92 22.53
C TYR A 460 -8.71 -4.97 22.54
N ARG A 461 -9.92 -4.56 22.96
CA ARG A 461 -11.15 -5.29 22.72
C ARG A 461 -11.86 -4.67 21.52
N PHE A 462 -11.83 -5.36 20.40
CA PHE A 462 -12.41 -4.92 19.13
C PHE A 462 -13.93 -4.97 19.17
N ILE A 463 -14.56 -3.99 18.51
CA ILE A 463 -16.00 -3.82 18.38
C ILE A 463 -16.38 -3.97 16.91
N SER A 464 -15.70 -3.27 16.02
CA SER A 464 -15.94 -3.35 14.58
C SER A 464 -14.68 -3.04 13.76
N ASN A 465 -14.65 -3.54 12.53
CA ASN A 465 -13.77 -3.08 11.47
C ASN A 465 -14.59 -2.94 10.20
N LEU A 466 -14.80 -1.72 9.73
CA LEU A 466 -15.73 -1.39 8.65
C LEU A 466 -15.09 -0.47 7.61
N PRO A 467 -15.38 -0.61 6.31
CA PRO A 467 -15.07 0.42 5.33
C PRO A 467 -15.58 1.80 5.78
N GLU A 468 -14.79 2.85 5.53
CA GLU A 468 -15.05 4.23 5.98
C GLU A 468 -16.49 4.65 5.65
N SER A 469 -16.91 4.45 4.40
CA SER A 469 -18.23 4.84 3.91
C SER A 469 -19.42 4.15 4.60
N ILE A 470 -19.22 2.97 5.22
CA ILE A 470 -20.21 2.32 6.09
C ILE A 470 -20.14 2.89 7.51
N ALA A 471 -18.94 3.01 8.07
CA ALA A 471 -18.72 3.43 9.46
C ALA A 471 -19.33 4.81 9.76
N HIS A 472 -19.23 5.75 8.81
CA HIS A 472 -19.82 7.09 8.91
C HIS A 472 -21.35 7.13 8.69
N GLY A 473 -22.00 5.99 8.43
CA GLY A 473 -23.45 5.88 8.19
C GLY A 473 -24.35 6.16 9.41
N GLY A 474 -23.77 6.21 10.61
CA GLY A 474 -24.44 6.73 11.82
C GLY A 474 -25.60 5.89 12.37
N SER A 475 -25.57 4.57 12.17
CA SER A 475 -26.54 3.62 12.74
C SER A 475 -25.84 2.38 13.29
N ASP A 476 -26.51 1.63 14.18
CA ASP A 476 -26.08 0.28 14.57
C ASP A 476 -26.06 -0.61 13.32
N ILE A 477 -24.89 -0.76 12.69
CA ILE A 477 -24.71 -1.58 11.49
C ILE A 477 -24.91 -3.05 11.91
N ASP A 478 -26.07 -3.62 11.63
CA ASP A 478 -26.30 -5.05 11.85
C ASP A 478 -25.34 -5.84 10.94
N GLN A 479 -24.64 -6.82 11.49
CA GLN A 479 -23.73 -7.68 10.72
C GLN A 479 -24.45 -8.31 9.52
N SER A 480 -25.77 -8.50 9.58
CA SER A 480 -26.55 -8.98 8.44
C SER A 480 -26.52 -8.04 7.22
N THR A 481 -26.45 -6.71 7.42
CA THR A 481 -26.43 -5.74 6.30
C THR A 481 -25.10 -5.74 5.55
N LEU A 482 -24.00 -6.16 6.20
CA LEU A 482 -22.71 -6.42 5.54
C LEU A 482 -22.76 -7.61 4.57
N THR A 483 -23.89 -8.32 4.49
CA THR A 483 -24.16 -9.40 3.55
C THR A 483 -25.53 -9.28 2.88
N ASP A 484 -26.25 -8.16 3.04
CA ASP A 484 -27.59 -8.02 2.43
C ASP A 484 -27.49 -7.95 0.91
N GLY A 485 -28.47 -8.54 0.23
CA GLY A 485 -28.42 -8.76 -1.21
C GLY A 485 -27.45 -9.84 -1.71
N MET A 486 -26.58 -10.42 -0.86
CA MET A 486 -25.82 -11.62 -1.22
C MET A 486 -26.76 -12.83 -1.41
N LEU A 487 -26.49 -13.62 -2.43
CA LEU A 487 -27.23 -14.85 -2.72
C LEU A 487 -26.70 -16.04 -1.93
N ILE A 488 -25.40 -16.07 -1.64
CA ILE A 488 -24.77 -17.16 -0.85
C ILE A 488 -23.74 -16.56 0.13
N PRO A 489 -24.18 -15.88 1.21
CA PRO A 489 -23.29 -15.19 2.16
C PRO A 489 -22.11 -16.02 2.68
N ASP A 490 -22.30 -17.33 2.83
CA ASP A 490 -21.34 -18.30 3.38
C ASP A 490 -20.52 -19.06 2.33
N SER A 491 -20.48 -18.61 1.07
CA SER A 491 -19.67 -19.22 0.01
C SER A 491 -18.16 -19.09 0.21
N ASP A 492 -17.73 -18.25 1.15
CA ASP A 492 -16.34 -18.02 1.57
C ASP A 492 -15.85 -19.04 2.62
N SER A 493 -16.78 -19.71 3.31
CA SER A 493 -16.50 -20.39 4.59
C SER A 493 -17.06 -21.82 4.68
N ARG A 494 -17.64 -22.34 3.58
CA ARG A 494 -17.96 -23.77 3.43
C ARG A 494 -18.05 -24.22 1.98
N TYR A 495 -17.95 -25.53 1.77
CA TYR A 495 -18.29 -26.13 0.47
C TYR A 495 -19.81 -26.15 0.23
N LEU A 496 -20.21 -25.70 -0.96
CA LEU A 496 -21.60 -25.75 -1.44
C LEU A 496 -21.93 -27.11 -2.08
N THR A 497 -23.22 -27.40 -2.19
CA THR A 497 -23.78 -28.61 -2.81
C THR A 497 -24.77 -28.26 -3.93
N GLU A 498 -25.11 -29.25 -4.78
CA GLU A 498 -26.15 -29.04 -5.81
C GLU A 498 -27.55 -28.76 -5.24
N ASP A 499 -27.80 -29.06 -3.97
CA ASP A 499 -29.06 -28.71 -3.29
C ASP A 499 -29.05 -27.26 -2.76
N ASP A 500 -27.89 -26.66 -2.47
CA ASP A 500 -27.78 -25.22 -2.12
C ASP A 500 -28.15 -24.33 -3.33
N LEU A 501 -27.72 -24.72 -4.53
CA LEU A 501 -27.94 -23.97 -5.79
C LEU A 501 -29.34 -24.17 -6.40
N LYS A 502 -30.20 -24.94 -5.73
CA LYS A 502 -31.41 -25.50 -6.32
C LYS A 502 -32.56 -24.52 -6.31
N GLY A 503 -32.98 -24.12 -7.50
CA GLY A 503 -34.08 -23.17 -7.70
C GLY A 503 -33.61 -21.77 -8.05
N PHE A 504 -32.30 -21.51 -7.98
CA PHE A 504 -31.70 -20.30 -8.55
C PHE A 504 -31.85 -20.33 -10.07
N THR A 505 -32.18 -19.18 -10.65
CA THR A 505 -32.17 -18.93 -12.09
C THR A 505 -30.75 -18.81 -12.63
N ALA A 506 -30.60 -18.86 -13.95
CA ALA A 506 -29.30 -18.66 -14.59
C ALA A 506 -28.67 -17.29 -14.26
N GLU A 507 -29.47 -16.23 -14.04
CA GLU A 507 -28.95 -14.91 -13.64
C GLU A 507 -28.54 -14.88 -12.16
N GLU A 508 -29.30 -15.51 -11.26
CA GLU A 508 -28.91 -15.66 -9.84
C GLU A 508 -27.62 -16.49 -9.70
N LEU A 509 -27.46 -17.57 -10.48
CA LEU A 509 -26.21 -18.34 -10.51
C LEU A 509 -25.03 -17.53 -11.09
N ARG A 510 -25.31 -16.68 -12.09
CA ARG A 510 -24.33 -15.75 -12.64
C ARG A 510 -23.91 -14.70 -11.61
N ILE A 511 -24.85 -14.15 -10.85
CA ILE A 511 -24.59 -13.20 -9.75
C ILE A 511 -23.80 -13.90 -8.65
N ALA A 512 -24.26 -15.03 -8.11
CA ALA A 512 -23.59 -15.77 -7.04
C ALA A 512 -22.15 -16.18 -7.38
N ARG A 513 -21.85 -16.49 -8.65
CA ARG A 513 -20.46 -16.70 -9.09
C ARG A 513 -19.65 -15.39 -9.04
N ASN A 514 -20.22 -14.28 -9.48
CA ASN A 514 -19.50 -13.01 -9.49
C ASN A 514 -19.42 -12.36 -8.10
N GLU A 515 -20.31 -12.71 -7.17
CA GLU A 515 -20.31 -12.30 -5.76
C GLU A 515 -18.99 -12.68 -5.05
N ILE A 516 -18.47 -13.89 -5.31
CA ILE A 516 -17.19 -14.35 -4.77
C ILE A 516 -16.06 -13.39 -5.17
N TYR A 517 -15.97 -12.99 -6.45
CA TYR A 517 -14.99 -11.99 -6.88
C TYR A 517 -15.29 -10.58 -6.35
N ALA A 518 -16.57 -10.24 -6.18
CA ALA A 518 -17.00 -8.93 -5.69
C ALA A 518 -16.59 -8.69 -4.23
N ARG A 519 -16.55 -9.74 -3.39
CA ARG A 519 -16.03 -9.68 -2.00
C ARG A 519 -14.62 -9.10 -1.89
N TYR A 520 -13.78 -9.38 -2.88
CA TYR A 520 -12.41 -8.89 -2.98
C TYR A 520 -12.28 -7.57 -3.77
N GLY A 521 -13.40 -6.88 -4.02
CA GLY A 521 -13.43 -5.57 -4.68
C GLY A 521 -13.16 -5.58 -6.18
N ARG A 522 -13.33 -6.73 -6.85
CA ARG A 522 -13.14 -6.85 -8.30
C ARG A 522 -14.21 -6.04 -9.07
N LYS A 523 -13.78 -5.18 -9.98
CA LYS A 523 -14.63 -4.50 -10.98
C LYS A 523 -15.05 -5.44 -12.12
N PHE A 524 -16.10 -5.06 -12.84
CA PHE A 524 -16.72 -5.88 -13.89
C PHE A 524 -16.87 -5.11 -15.21
N ASN A 525 -16.28 -5.65 -16.28
CA ASN A 525 -16.47 -5.16 -17.66
C ASN A 525 -17.93 -5.26 -18.16
N ASP A 526 -18.77 -6.08 -17.52
CA ASP A 526 -20.20 -6.14 -17.83
C ASP A 526 -20.94 -5.09 -17.00
N SER A 527 -21.51 -4.10 -17.67
CA SER A 527 -22.14 -2.96 -16.98
C SER A 527 -23.30 -3.35 -16.07
N LYS A 528 -23.99 -4.48 -16.32
CA LYS A 528 -25.08 -4.92 -15.43
C LYS A 528 -24.56 -5.58 -14.17
N LEU A 529 -23.46 -6.32 -14.24
CA LEU A 529 -22.79 -6.83 -13.04
C LEU A 529 -22.20 -5.66 -12.24
N GLN A 530 -21.57 -4.68 -12.91
CA GLN A 530 -21.08 -3.48 -12.23
C GLN A 530 -22.20 -2.67 -11.58
N GLU A 531 -23.30 -2.39 -12.29
CA GLU A 531 -24.48 -1.70 -11.74
C GLU A 531 -25.11 -2.48 -10.58
N HIS A 532 -25.17 -3.81 -10.67
CA HIS A 532 -25.71 -4.67 -9.62
C HIS A 532 -24.87 -4.62 -8.35
N PHE A 533 -23.56 -4.86 -8.44
CA PHE A 533 -22.69 -4.82 -7.26
C PHE A 533 -22.49 -3.40 -6.73
N ASN A 534 -22.45 -2.35 -7.57
CA ASN A 534 -22.49 -0.95 -7.12
C ASN A 534 -23.76 -0.58 -6.34
N SER A 535 -24.81 -1.41 -6.35
CA SER A 535 -26.03 -1.23 -5.54
C SER A 535 -26.02 -2.03 -4.23
N MET A 536 -24.92 -2.72 -3.93
CA MET A 536 -24.71 -3.48 -2.69
C MET A 536 -23.82 -2.71 -1.72
N ASP A 537 -24.30 -2.47 -0.51
CA ASP A 537 -23.55 -1.69 0.50
C ASP A 537 -22.23 -2.37 0.92
N TRP A 538 -22.09 -3.69 0.71
CA TRP A 538 -20.89 -4.47 1.02
C TRP A 538 -19.83 -4.51 -0.10
N TYR A 539 -20.08 -3.91 -1.27
CA TYR A 539 -19.20 -4.02 -2.42
C TYR A 539 -18.33 -2.77 -2.63
N PHE A 540 -17.02 -2.98 -2.66
CA PHE A 540 -16.01 -1.93 -2.77
C PHE A 540 -15.20 -2.09 -4.06
N PRO A 541 -15.58 -1.44 -5.18
CA PRO A 541 -14.92 -1.61 -6.47
C PRO A 541 -13.52 -0.97 -6.49
N THR A 542 -12.48 -1.74 -6.14
CA THR A 542 -11.12 -1.22 -5.95
C THR A 542 -10.12 -1.79 -6.96
N THR A 543 -10.31 -3.02 -7.44
CA THR A 543 -9.39 -3.67 -8.40
C THR A 543 -10.01 -3.76 -9.80
N GLU A 544 -9.29 -3.30 -10.82
CA GLU A 544 -9.74 -3.37 -12.22
C GLU A 544 -9.89 -4.83 -12.70
N PRO A 545 -10.78 -5.13 -13.67
CA PRO A 545 -11.13 -6.51 -14.01
C PRO A 545 -9.99 -7.38 -14.55
N GLY A 546 -8.91 -6.74 -15.02
CA GLY A 546 -7.71 -7.36 -15.59
C GLY A 546 -6.53 -7.50 -14.61
N ASP A 547 -6.54 -6.74 -13.51
CA ASP A 547 -5.45 -6.72 -12.51
C ASP A 547 -5.79 -7.59 -11.28
N PHE A 548 -6.94 -8.26 -11.32
CA PHE A 548 -7.41 -9.14 -10.25
C PHE A 548 -6.64 -10.47 -10.22
N ASP A 549 -5.91 -10.71 -9.13
CA ASP A 549 -5.26 -11.99 -8.88
C ASP A 549 -6.26 -13.01 -8.30
N GLU A 550 -6.49 -14.12 -9.02
CA GLU A 550 -7.34 -15.22 -8.52
C GLU A 550 -6.69 -16.05 -7.39
N ASN A 551 -5.38 -15.88 -7.14
CA ASN A 551 -4.68 -16.60 -6.05
C ASN A 551 -5.12 -16.17 -4.64
N ILE A 552 -5.82 -15.03 -4.51
CA ILE A 552 -6.35 -14.56 -3.21
C ILE A 552 -7.60 -15.32 -2.75
N LEU A 553 -8.22 -16.08 -3.65
CA LEU A 553 -9.43 -16.85 -3.37
C LEU A 553 -9.07 -18.10 -2.56
N ASN A 554 -9.88 -18.40 -1.54
CA ASN A 554 -9.62 -19.56 -0.70
C ASN A 554 -10.12 -20.88 -1.33
N ASP A 555 -9.78 -22.01 -0.70
CA ASP A 555 -10.14 -23.34 -1.21
C ASP A 555 -11.65 -23.56 -1.33
N TYR A 556 -12.46 -23.01 -0.41
CA TYR A 556 -13.93 -23.06 -0.49
C TYR A 556 -14.43 -22.33 -1.74
N GLU A 557 -13.99 -21.09 -1.91
CA GLU A 557 -14.39 -20.22 -3.02
C GLU A 557 -14.01 -20.79 -4.38
N ILE A 558 -12.78 -21.30 -4.52
CA ILE A 558 -12.32 -21.96 -5.75
C ILE A 558 -13.22 -23.16 -6.10
N LYS A 559 -13.55 -24.03 -5.13
CA LYS A 559 -14.48 -25.15 -5.40
C LYS A 559 -15.90 -24.68 -5.67
N ASN A 560 -16.36 -23.62 -5.00
CA ASN A 560 -17.71 -23.09 -5.10
C ASN A 560 -17.95 -22.40 -6.45
N LEU A 561 -17.02 -21.56 -6.92
CA LEU A 561 -16.99 -21.00 -8.28
C LEU A 561 -17.15 -22.11 -9.33
N ASP A 562 -16.36 -23.18 -9.18
CA ASP A 562 -16.29 -24.29 -10.12
C ASP A 562 -17.58 -25.15 -10.08
N LEU A 563 -18.25 -25.26 -8.93
CA LEU A 563 -19.58 -25.87 -8.80
C LEU A 563 -20.69 -25.00 -9.42
N ILE A 564 -20.74 -23.71 -9.07
CA ILE A 564 -21.75 -22.75 -9.55
C ILE A 564 -21.67 -22.65 -11.08
N ALA A 565 -20.47 -22.52 -11.65
CA ALA A 565 -20.26 -22.45 -13.10
C ALA A 565 -20.66 -23.76 -13.83
N LYS A 566 -20.58 -24.92 -13.17
CA LYS A 566 -21.08 -26.19 -13.72
C LYS A 566 -22.60 -26.29 -13.60
N TYR A 567 -23.21 -25.74 -12.55
CA TYR A 567 -24.65 -25.75 -12.35
C TYR A 567 -25.38 -24.76 -13.27
N GLU A 568 -24.84 -23.54 -13.44
CA GLU A 568 -25.34 -22.52 -14.39
C GLU A 568 -25.51 -23.11 -15.80
N LYS A 569 -24.51 -23.87 -16.28
CA LYS A 569 -24.53 -24.58 -17.58
C LYS A 569 -25.54 -25.72 -17.69
N LYS A 570 -26.16 -26.16 -16.58
CA LYS A 570 -27.30 -27.11 -16.58
C LYS A 570 -28.66 -26.41 -16.61
N VAL A 571 -28.70 -25.13 -16.22
CA VAL A 571 -29.92 -24.32 -16.07
C VAL A 571 -30.14 -23.40 -17.28
N GLN A 572 -29.08 -23.04 -18.01
CA GLN A 572 -29.11 -22.43 -19.36
C GLN A 572 -29.53 -23.44 -20.45
#